data_AF-A0A6I1JUI9-F1
#
_entry.id   AF-A0A6I1JUI9-F1
#
_cell.length_a   1.000
_cell.length_b   1.000
_cell.length_c   1.000
_cell.angle_alpha   90.00
_cell.angle_beta   90.00
_cell.angle_gamma   90.00
#
_symmetry.space_group_name_H-M   'P 1'
#
loop_
_entity.id
_entity.type
_entity.pdbx_description
1 polymer ?
#
loop_
_entity_poly.entity_id
_entity_poly.type
_entity_poly.pdbx_seq_one_letter_code
_entity_poly.pdbx_strand_id
1 'polypeptide(L)'
;MNLTDAQTQQISAWLEQGLKVADVQKKMAAELGVSMTYMEVRFLLDDLRLKPKDPEPPKQPAPASPIAPAAAGAPVSAGGAASPA
;
A
#
# COMPACT_ATOMS: atom_id res chain seq x y z
N MET A 1 -22.98 3.79 15.20
CA MET A 1 -22.99 5.26 15.03
C MET A 1 -21.93 5.60 14.00
N ASN A 2 -22.26 6.34 12.95
CA ASN A 2 -21.26 6.76 11.96
C ASN A 2 -20.71 8.12 12.35
N LEU A 3 -19.38 8.25 12.33
CA LEU A 3 -18.70 9.53 12.48
C LEU A 3 -19.00 10.41 11.24
N THR A 4 -19.01 11.72 11.44
CA THR A 4 -19.06 12.65 10.31
C THR A 4 -17.72 12.72 9.59
N ASP A 5 -17.72 13.14 8.34
CA ASP A 5 -16.51 13.27 7.52
C ASP A 5 -15.43 14.12 8.22
N ALA A 6 -15.85 15.21 8.88
CA ALA A 6 -14.98 16.07 9.66
C ALA A 6 -14.33 15.35 10.87
N GLN A 7 -15.07 14.47 11.56
CA GLN A 7 -14.54 13.68 12.67
C GLN A 7 -13.54 12.65 12.16
N THR A 8 -13.87 11.99 11.05
CA THR A 8 -12.98 11.02 10.38
C THR A 8 -11.67 11.67 9.95
N GLN A 9 -11.72 12.86 9.35
CA GLN A 9 -10.52 13.63 8.98
C GLN A 9 -9.65 14.01 10.18
N GLN A 10 -10.26 14.38 11.30
CA GLN A 10 -9.51 14.73 12.50
C GLN A 10 -8.80 13.50 13.09
N ILE A 11 -9.49 12.35 13.10
CA ILE A 11 -8.92 11.09 13.59
C ILE A 11 -7.80 10.58 12.69
N SER A 12 -7.96 10.69 11.36
CA SER A 12 -6.89 10.33 10.42
C SER A 12 -5.67 11.24 10.57
N ALA A 13 -5.84 12.55 10.81
CA ALA A 13 -4.74 13.44 11.13
C ALA A 13 -3.98 13.00 12.40
N TRP A 14 -4.71 12.63 13.46
CA TRP A 14 -4.10 12.11 14.69
C TRP A 14 -3.38 10.77 14.47
N LEU A 15 -3.88 9.92 13.59
CA LEU A 15 -3.22 8.68 13.17
C LEU A 15 -1.93 8.96 12.37
N GLU A 16 -1.94 9.94 11.47
CA GLU A 16 -0.74 10.37 10.72
C GLU A 16 0.34 10.93 11.68
N GLN A 17 -0.07 11.51 12.80
CA GLN A 17 0.84 11.92 13.89
C GLN A 17 1.34 10.75 14.76
N GLY A 18 0.85 9.53 14.54
CA GLY A 18 1.26 8.33 15.29
C GLY A 18 0.65 8.21 16.69
N LEU A 19 -0.49 8.88 16.96
CA LEU A 19 -1.17 8.76 18.25
C LEU A 19 -1.67 7.32 18.49
N LYS A 20 -1.64 6.89 19.76
CA LYS A 20 -2.20 5.60 20.16
C LYS A 20 -3.72 5.66 20.24
N VAL A 21 -4.37 4.49 20.14
CA VAL A 21 -5.83 4.32 20.28
C VAL A 21 -6.38 5.01 21.53
N ALA A 22 -5.68 4.87 22.67
CA ALA A 22 -6.11 5.47 23.94
C ALA A 22 -6.05 7.01 23.93
N ASP A 23 -5.04 7.59 23.28
CA ASP A 23 -4.91 9.04 23.14
C ASP A 23 -5.96 9.59 22.18
N VAL A 24 -6.19 8.92 21.06
CA VAL A 24 -7.25 9.25 20.10
C VAL A 24 -8.62 9.18 20.75
N GLN A 25 -8.90 8.14 21.54
CA GLN A 25 -10.17 8.00 22.26
C GLN A 25 -10.40 9.15 23.24
N LYS A 26 -9.37 9.57 23.99
CA LYS A 26 -9.46 10.75 24.86
C LYS A 26 -9.72 12.04 24.07
N LYS A 27 -9.04 12.24 22.94
CA LYS A 27 -9.25 13.42 22.09
C LYS A 27 -10.63 13.41 21.42
N MET A 28 -11.14 12.26 20.98
CA MET A 28 -12.52 12.15 20.48
C MET A 28 -13.53 12.57 21.54
N ALA A 29 -13.37 12.11 22.78
CA ALA A 29 -14.27 12.48 23.86
C ALA A 29 -14.15 13.98 24.23
N ALA A 30 -12.93 14.52 24.28
CA ALA A 30 -12.68 15.90 24.68
C ALA A 30 -13.00 16.94 23.58
N GLU A 31 -12.58 16.67 22.34
CA GLU A 31 -12.68 17.62 21.22
C GLU A 31 -13.97 17.43 20.44
N LEU A 32 -14.41 16.19 20.24
CA LEU A 32 -15.57 15.86 19.42
C LEU A 32 -16.81 15.53 20.27
N GLY A 33 -16.67 15.38 21.58
CA GLY A 33 -17.74 14.93 22.47
C GLY A 33 -18.19 13.49 22.22
N VAL A 34 -17.41 12.72 21.45
CA VAL A 34 -17.78 11.35 21.05
C VAL A 34 -17.06 10.35 21.94
N SER A 35 -17.85 9.66 22.78
CA SER A 35 -17.37 8.54 23.57
C SER A 35 -17.70 7.22 22.88
N MET A 36 -16.68 6.52 22.38
CA MET A 36 -16.82 5.16 21.85
C MET A 36 -16.06 4.17 22.74
N THR A 37 -16.43 2.89 22.66
CA THR A 37 -15.67 1.86 23.35
C THR A 37 -14.30 1.66 22.70
N TYR A 38 -13.33 1.18 23.47
CA TYR A 38 -11.98 0.92 22.96
C TYR A 38 -11.98 -0.03 21.75
N MET A 39 -12.89 -1.01 21.73
CA MET A 39 -13.05 -1.93 20.61
C MET A 39 -13.53 -1.22 19.34
N GLU A 40 -14.55 -0.36 19.44
CA GLU A 40 -15.04 0.42 18.31
C GLU A 40 -13.96 1.37 17.77
N VAL A 41 -13.23 2.06 18.66
CA VAL A 41 -12.11 2.93 18.24
C VAL A 41 -11.03 2.10 17.55
N ARG A 42 -10.66 0.93 18.09
CA ARG A 42 -9.65 0.06 17.47
C ARG A 42 -10.08 -0.40 16.06
N PHE A 43 -11.34 -0.80 15.87
CA PHE A 43 -11.86 -1.16 14.55
C PHE A 43 -11.89 0.04 13.61
N LEU A 44 -12.30 1.21 14.10
CA LEU A 44 -12.37 2.43 13.30
C LEU A 44 -10.98 2.90 12.86
N LEU A 45 -10.00 2.86 13.76
CA LEU A 45 -8.61 3.19 13.44
C LEU A 45 -7.99 2.16 12.49
N ASP A 46 -8.38 0.88 12.58
CA ASP A 46 -7.96 -0.15 11.64
C ASP A 46 -8.57 0.07 10.26
N ASP A 47 -9.87 0.39 10.17
CA ASP A 47 -10.52 0.77 8.91
C ASP A 47 -9.89 2.02 8.31
N LEU A 48 -9.67 3.07 9.10
CA LEU A 48 -8.94 4.28 8.68
C LEU A 48 -7.48 4.02 8.33
N ARG A 49 -6.85 2.97 8.87
CA ARG A 49 -5.48 2.50 8.54
C ARG A 49 -5.40 1.52 7.37
N LEU A 50 -6.50 0.84 7.04
CA LEU A 50 -6.67 0.11 5.80
C LEU A 50 -6.95 1.07 4.63
N LYS A 51 -7.52 2.24 4.94
CA LYS A 51 -7.97 3.27 4.01
C LYS A 51 -7.01 4.47 3.77
N PRO A 52 -5.87 4.69 4.45
CA PRO A 52 -5.13 5.93 4.35
C PRO A 52 -4.16 5.86 3.17
N LYS A 53 -4.32 6.85 2.29
CA LYS A 53 -3.49 7.19 1.14
C LYS A 53 -2.90 5.97 0.46
N ASP A 54 -3.63 5.43 -0.52
CA ASP A 54 -2.96 4.87 -1.70
C ASP A 54 -1.93 5.93 -2.14
N PRO A 55 -0.62 5.75 -1.87
CA PRO A 55 0.32 6.54 -2.62
C PRO A 55 0.17 5.95 -4.01
N GLU A 56 -0.40 6.72 -4.96
CA GLU A 56 -0.39 6.33 -6.37
C GLU A 56 0.94 5.63 -6.63
N PRO A 57 0.94 4.31 -6.90
CA PRO A 57 2.18 3.56 -6.96
C PRO A 57 3.04 4.32 -7.95
N PRO A 58 4.25 4.80 -7.56
CA PRO A 58 5.06 5.63 -8.42
C PRO A 58 5.16 4.85 -9.71
N LYS A 59 4.52 5.41 -10.76
CA LYS A 59 4.30 4.76 -12.04
C LYS A 59 5.65 4.22 -12.44
N GLN A 60 5.88 2.92 -12.27
CA GLN A 60 7.12 2.31 -12.70
C GLN A 60 7.18 2.65 -14.18
N PRO A 61 8.19 3.43 -14.64
CA PRO A 61 8.31 3.67 -16.06
C PRO A 61 8.35 2.29 -16.69
N ALA A 62 7.34 2.02 -17.53
CA ALA A 62 7.28 0.80 -18.31
C ALA A 62 8.68 0.60 -18.90
N PRO A 63 9.32 -0.57 -18.74
CA PRO A 63 10.56 -0.81 -19.45
C PRO A 63 10.22 -0.61 -20.92
N ALA A 64 10.79 0.45 -21.50
CA ALA A 64 10.66 0.75 -22.89
C ALA A 64 11.10 -0.50 -23.64
N SER A 65 10.15 -1.17 -24.30
CA SER A 65 10.44 -2.21 -25.26
C SER A 65 11.48 -1.66 -26.24
N PRO A 66 12.70 -2.21 -26.31
CA PRO A 66 13.47 -2.03 -27.50
C PRO A 66 12.86 -3.01 -28.51
N ILE A 67 12.06 -2.42 -29.39
CA ILE A 67 11.86 -2.89 -30.76
C ILE A 67 13.06 -3.72 -31.25
N ALA A 68 12.78 -4.96 -31.66
CA ALA A 68 13.69 -5.69 -32.55
C ALA A 68 13.92 -4.86 -33.82
N PRO A 69 15.06 -5.03 -34.51
CA PRO A 69 14.91 -5.89 -35.68
C PRO A 69 16.13 -6.75 -36.04
N ALA A 70 15.78 -7.78 -36.81
CA ALA A 70 16.51 -8.35 -37.94
C ALA A 70 17.71 -9.28 -37.68
N ALA A 71 17.39 -10.57 -37.88
CA ALA A 71 17.95 -11.40 -38.93
C ALA A 71 19.48 -11.60 -38.98
N ALA A 72 19.91 -12.82 -38.68
CA ALA A 72 20.88 -13.52 -39.53
C ALA A 72 20.81 -15.03 -39.28
N GLY A 73 20.30 -15.74 -40.30
CA GLY A 73 20.69 -17.07 -40.74
C GLY A 73 21.11 -18.14 -39.73
N ALA A 74 20.34 -19.24 -39.73
CA ALA A 74 20.92 -20.58 -39.59
C ALA A 74 22.00 -20.79 -40.69
N PRO A 75 23.00 -21.67 -40.51
CA PRO A 75 22.68 -23.09 -40.64
C PRO A 75 23.48 -24.05 -39.73
N VAL A 76 22.86 -25.22 -39.59
CA VAL A 76 23.31 -26.58 -39.25
C VAL A 76 24.83 -26.84 -39.15
N SER A 77 25.22 -27.70 -38.20
CA SER A 77 25.78 -29.01 -38.54
C SER A 77 25.91 -29.91 -37.30
N ALA A 78 25.47 -31.16 -37.48
CA ALA A 78 25.76 -32.29 -36.62
C ALA A 78 27.27 -32.55 -36.52
N GLY A 79 27.72 -33.11 -35.38
CA GLY A 79 29.08 -33.63 -35.28
C GLY A 79 29.48 -34.11 -33.89
N GLY A 80 29.43 -35.43 -33.70
CA GLY A 80 30.51 -36.16 -33.04
C GLY A 80 30.48 -36.28 -31.51
N ALA A 81 30.12 -37.47 -31.05
CA ALA A 81 30.62 -38.02 -29.80
C ALA A 81 32.16 -38.04 -29.78
N ALA A 82 32.78 -37.65 -28.67
CA ALA A 82 34.06 -38.17 -28.19
C ALA A 82 34.33 -37.71 -26.74
N SER A 83 34.68 -38.68 -25.87
CA SER A 83 35.23 -38.55 -24.51
C SER A 83 36.50 -37.67 -24.45
N PRO A 84 37.10 -37.31 -23.29
CA PRO A 84 37.83 -38.29 -22.43
C PRO A 84 37.97 -37.92 -20.93
N ALA A 85 38.16 -38.96 -20.08
CA ALA A 85 39.21 -39.07 -19.05
C ALA A 85 39.03 -40.37 -18.25
#